data_AF-A0AAU2VNB2-F1
#
_entry.id   AF-A0AAU2VNB2-F1
#
_cell.length_a   1.000
_cell.length_b   1.000
_cell.length_c   1.000
_cell.angle_alpha   90.00
_cell.angle_beta   90.00
_cell.angle_gamma   90.00
#
_symmetry.space_group_name_H-M   'P 1'
#
loop_
_entity.id
_entity.type
_entity.pdbx_description
1 polymer ?
#
loop_
_entity_poly.entity_id
_entity_poly.type
_entity_poly.pdbx_seq_one_letter_code
_entity_poly.pdbx_strand_id
1 'polypeptide(L)'
;MHSRFLALRVRPAGREIRKAMVGTELPTGWLLAEWPADQDQPVQFWLSNLPTTTPLPVLVRTAKLRWRIEDDYREMKQALGLAHFERRTWPGWHHHVTLVSVAHAFCTLQRLSRSPKETASA
;
A
#
# COMPACT_ATOMS: atom_id res chain seq x y z
N MET A 1 5.33 -16.88 -8.39
CA MET A 1 3.97 -16.88 -8.97
C MET A 1 3.83 -15.65 -9.85
N HIS A 2 3.29 -15.78 -11.06
CA HIS A 2 3.08 -14.66 -11.97
C HIS A 2 1.59 -14.32 -12.03
N SER A 3 1.24 -13.04 -12.19
CA SER A 3 -0.13 -12.57 -12.38
C SER A 3 -0.20 -11.74 -13.67
N ARG A 4 -1.35 -11.76 -14.32
CA ARG A 4 -1.67 -10.90 -15.47
C ARG A 4 -2.44 -9.67 -14.98
N PHE A 5 -2.17 -8.53 -15.60
CA PHE A 5 -2.81 -7.26 -15.24
C PHE A 5 -3.40 -6.57 -16.45
N LEU A 6 -4.52 -5.88 -16.22
CA LEU A 6 -5.15 -4.98 -17.18
C LEU A 6 -5.33 -3.62 -16.53
N ALA A 7 -4.94 -2.54 -17.21
CA ALA A 7 -5.24 -1.18 -16.81
C ALA A 7 -6.13 -0.50 -17.86
N LEU A 8 -7.26 0.06 -17.42
CA LEU A 8 -8.20 0.78 -18.26
C LEU A 8 -8.49 2.17 -17.70
N ARG A 9 -8.75 3.13 -18.58
CA ARG A 9 -9.30 4.42 -18.19
C ARG A 9 -10.82 4.28 -18.08
N VAL A 10 -11.34 4.53 -16.88
CA VAL A 10 -12.77 4.41 -16.59
C VAL A 10 -13.29 5.68 -15.96
N ARG A 11 -14.59 5.94 -16.14
CA ARG A 11 -15.31 6.98 -15.42
C ARG A 11 -16.25 6.30 -14.41
N PRO A 12 -15.89 6.24 -13.11
CA PRO A 12 -16.69 5.53 -12.13
C PRO A 12 -18.04 6.23 -11.93
N ALA A 13 -19.14 5.52 -12.18
CA ALA A 13 -20.49 6.09 -12.12
C ALA A 13 -21.30 5.62 -10.89
N GLY A 14 -20.64 5.19 -9.81
CA GLY A 14 -21.29 4.71 -8.59
C GLY A 14 -22.13 5.78 -7.89
N ARG A 15 -23.21 5.37 -7.20
CA ARG A 15 -24.16 6.29 -6.53
C ARG A 15 -23.46 7.22 -5.53
N GLU A 16 -22.55 6.70 -4.72
CA GLU A 16 -21.82 7.49 -3.72
C GLU A 16 -20.86 8.48 -4.35
N ILE A 17 -20.22 8.12 -5.46
CA ILE A 17 -19.32 9.02 -6.22
C ILE A 17 -20.12 10.17 -6.81
N ARG A 18 -21.33 9.91 -7.34
CA ARG A 18 -22.21 10.97 -7.83
C ARG A 18 -22.69 11.92 -6.73
N LYS A 19 -22.98 11.40 -5.54
CA LYS A 19 -23.38 12.24 -4.38
C LYS A 19 -22.24 13.11 -3.87
N ALA A 20 -21.02 12.58 -3.86
CA ALA A 20 -19.85 13.27 -3.34
C ALA A 20 -19.30 14.35 -4.28
N MET A 21 -19.79 14.43 -5.52
CA MET A 21 -19.27 15.37 -6.51
C MET A 21 -20.25 16.50 -6.83
N VAL A 22 -19.70 17.71 -6.86
CA VAL A 22 -20.39 18.92 -7.33
C VAL A 22 -19.99 19.14 -8.78
N GLY A 23 -20.80 18.66 -9.72
CA GLY A 23 -20.55 18.82 -11.15
C GLY A 23 -21.30 17.79 -12.01
N THR A 24 -21.42 18.08 -13.30
CA THR A 24 -22.06 17.21 -14.29
C THR A 24 -21.16 16.11 -14.82
N GLU A 25 -19.84 16.27 -14.74
CA GLU A 25 -18.88 15.30 -15.28
C GLU A 25 -18.06 14.61 -14.18
N LEU A 26 -18.09 13.27 -14.18
CA LEU A 26 -17.32 12.47 -13.23
C LEU A 26 -15.87 12.31 -13.69
N PRO A 27 -14.88 12.33 -12.78
CA PRO A 27 -13.47 12.27 -13.10
C PRO A 27 -13.13 10.89 -13.66
N THR A 28 -12.25 10.90 -14.66
CA THR A 28 -11.72 9.66 -15.22
C THR A 28 -10.55 9.19 -14.36
N GLY A 29 -10.55 7.91 -13.98
CA GLY A 29 -9.51 7.25 -13.20
C GLY A 29 -8.96 6.01 -13.91
N TRP A 30 -7.93 5.41 -13.32
CA TRP A 30 -7.44 4.09 -13.69
C TRP A 30 -8.26 3.00 -12.98
N LEU A 31 -8.69 1.98 -13.71
CA LEU A 31 -9.10 0.69 -13.18
C LEU A 31 -7.99 -0.31 -13.48
N LEU A 32 -7.39 -0.87 -12.43
CA LEU A 32 -6.45 -1.98 -12.53
C LEU A 32 -7.19 -3.26 -12.11
N ALA A 33 -7.09 -4.31 -12.91
CA ALA A 33 -7.61 -5.64 -12.61
C ALA A 33 -6.48 -6.68 -12.68
N GLU A 34 -6.53 -7.69 -11.80
CA GLU A 34 -5.55 -8.77 -11.74
C GLU A 34 -6.19 -10.14 -11.91
N TRP A 35 -5.53 -10.96 -12.73
CA TRP A 35 -5.74 -12.40 -12.86
C TRP A 35 -4.51 -13.15 -12.34
N PRO A 36 -4.62 -13.87 -11.22
CA PRO A 36 -3.65 -14.88 -10.83
C PRO A 36 -3.48 -15.95 -11.91
N ALA A 37 -2.35 -16.64 -11.92
CA ALA A 37 -2.04 -17.66 -12.93
C ALA A 37 -3.07 -18.80 -13.01
N ASP A 38 -3.75 -19.09 -11.91
CA ASP A 38 -4.72 -20.18 -11.75
C ASP A 38 -6.18 -19.74 -11.90
N GLN A 39 -6.44 -18.49 -12.31
CA GLN A 39 -7.78 -17.91 -12.36
C GLN A 39 -8.12 -17.41 -13.76
N ASP A 40 -9.25 -17.87 -14.29
CA ASP A 40 -9.79 -17.41 -15.57
C ASP A 40 -10.42 -16.01 -15.48
N GLN A 41 -10.78 -15.59 -14.27
CA GLN A 41 -11.45 -14.32 -13.98
C GLN A 41 -10.61 -13.41 -13.07
N PRO A 42 -10.77 -12.08 -13.19
CA PRO A 42 -10.05 -11.16 -12.32
C PRO A 42 -10.57 -11.24 -10.89
N VAL A 43 -9.66 -11.33 -9.91
CA VAL A 43 -10.02 -11.50 -8.50
C VAL A 43 -9.73 -10.26 -7.65
N GLN A 44 -8.88 -9.35 -8.13
CA GLN A 44 -8.59 -8.09 -7.45
C GLN A 44 -8.74 -6.90 -8.40
N PHE A 45 -9.29 -5.81 -7.85
CA PHE A 45 -9.54 -4.57 -8.57
C PHE A 45 -9.08 -3.37 -7.74
N TRP A 46 -8.49 -2.39 -8.40
CA TRP A 46 -8.10 -1.12 -7.79
C TRP A 46 -8.55 0.05 -8.65
N LEU A 47 -8.99 1.11 -7.99
CA LEU A 47 -9.21 2.41 -8.60
C LEU A 47 -8.09 3.36 -8.20
N SER A 48 -7.58 4.13 -9.16
CA SER A 48 -6.52 5.11 -8.91
C SER A 48 -6.77 6.43 -9.64
N ASN A 49 -6.44 7.52 -8.96
CA ASN A 49 -6.42 8.88 -9.49
C ASN A 49 -5.03 9.31 -10.02
N LEU A 50 -4.09 8.36 -10.16
CA LEU A 50 -2.75 8.64 -10.69
C LEU A 50 -2.83 9.23 -12.12
N PRO A 51 -1.83 10.04 -12.53
CA PRO A 51 -1.79 10.66 -13.86
C PRO A 51 -1.97 9.65 -14.99
N THR A 52 -2.52 10.10 -16.12
CA THR A 52 -2.70 9.30 -17.34
C THR A 52 -1.38 8.86 -17.97
N THR A 53 -0.28 9.51 -17.62
CA THR A 53 1.08 9.15 -18.06
C THR A 53 1.72 8.07 -17.20
N THR A 54 1.04 7.59 -16.15
CA THR A 54 1.60 6.62 -15.21
C THR A 54 1.77 5.25 -15.88
N PRO A 55 2.99 4.67 -15.91
CA PRO A 55 3.21 3.36 -16.50
C PRO A 55 2.54 2.23 -15.73
N LEU A 56 2.11 1.17 -16.44
CA LEU A 56 1.50 -0.02 -15.84
C LEU A 56 2.34 -0.63 -14.69
N PRO A 57 3.68 -0.78 -14.79
CA PRO A 57 4.47 -1.31 -13.67
C PRO A 57 4.36 -0.49 -12.39
N VAL A 58 4.21 0.84 -12.50
CA VAL A 58 4.03 1.73 -11.35
C VAL A 58 2.65 1.55 -10.74
N LEU A 59 1.60 1.42 -11.56
CA LEU A 59 0.24 1.10 -11.10
C LEU A 59 0.22 -0.23 -10.32
N VAL A 60 0.78 -1.29 -10.91
CA VAL A 60 0.85 -2.63 -10.29
C VAL A 60 1.65 -2.59 -9.00
N ARG A 61 2.85 -1.99 -9.01
CA ARG A 61 3.67 -1.83 -7.80
C ARG A 61 2.89 -1.14 -6.70
N THR A 62 2.23 -0.03 -7.02
CA THR A 62 1.46 0.76 -6.04
C THR A 62 0.30 -0.04 -5.46
N ALA A 63 -0.47 -0.75 -6.30
CA ALA A 63 -1.56 -1.62 -5.88
C ALA A 63 -1.08 -2.73 -4.94
N LYS A 64 0.10 -3.29 -5.20
CA LYS A 64 0.68 -4.39 -4.41
C LYS A 64 1.41 -3.94 -3.12
N LEU A 65 1.68 -2.64 -2.95
CA LEU A 65 2.28 -2.13 -1.71
C LEU A 65 1.38 -2.32 -0.47
N ARG A 66 0.08 -2.58 -0.63
CA ARG A 66 -0.82 -2.89 0.49
C ARG A 66 -0.28 -4.00 1.39
N TRP A 67 0.27 -5.08 0.80
CA TRP A 67 0.84 -6.19 1.57
C TRP A 67 2.02 -5.76 2.43
N ARG A 68 2.80 -4.78 1.95
CA ARG A 68 3.91 -4.22 2.72
C ARG A 68 3.43 -3.51 3.98
N ILE A 69 2.29 -2.81 3.92
CA ILE A 69 1.68 -2.16 5.10
C ILE A 69 1.35 -3.20 6.17
N GLU A 70 0.81 -4.36 5.78
CA GLU A 70 0.47 -5.43 6.72
C GLU A 70 1.72 -6.04 7.38
N ASP A 71 2.79 -6.21 6.60
CA ASP A 71 4.08 -6.67 7.11
C ASP A 71 4.73 -5.65 8.06
N ASP A 72 4.78 -4.38 7.67
CA ASP A 72 5.28 -3.28 8.48
C ASP A 72 4.48 -3.18 9.80
N TYR A 73 3.15 -3.27 9.73
CA TYR A 73 2.29 -3.27 10.92
C TYR A 73 2.54 -4.46 11.84
N ARG A 74 2.76 -5.65 11.28
CA ARG A 74 3.13 -6.85 12.04
C ARG A 74 4.46 -6.65 12.75
N GLU A 75 5.49 -6.14 12.08
CA GLU A 75 6.79 -5.84 12.70
C GLU A 75 6.63 -4.82 13.84
N MET A 76 5.95 -3.71 13.57
CA MET A 76 5.69 -2.68 14.59
C MET A 76 4.96 -3.25 15.81
N LYS A 77 3.97 -4.11 15.61
CA LYS A 77 3.17 -4.71 16.68
C LYS A 77 3.93 -5.75 17.48
N GLN A 78 4.57 -6.70 16.81
CA GLN A 78 5.14 -7.89 17.46
C GLN A 78 6.57 -7.67 17.94
N ALA A 79 7.38 -6.91 17.19
CA ALA A 79 8.79 -6.71 17.50
C ALA A 79 9.08 -5.37 18.20
N LEU A 80 8.35 -4.31 17.84
CA LEU A 80 8.64 -2.95 18.30
C LEU A 80 7.67 -2.43 19.38
N GLY A 81 6.71 -3.26 19.79
CA GLY A 81 5.84 -2.96 20.94
C GLY A 81 4.74 -1.95 20.67
N LEU A 82 4.24 -1.82 19.43
CA LEU A 82 3.09 -0.97 19.13
C LEU A 82 1.86 -1.31 20.01
N ALA A 83 1.69 -2.58 20.37
CA ALA A 83 0.60 -3.05 21.23
C ALA A 83 0.90 -2.99 22.74
N HIS A 84 2.06 -2.52 23.17
CA HIS A 84 2.50 -2.55 24.58
C HIS A 84 2.25 -1.22 25.32
N PHE A 85 1.43 -0.33 24.77
CA PHE A 85 1.08 0.92 25.43
C PHE A 85 0.01 0.69 26.51
N GLU A 86 0.35 0.96 27.77
CA GLU A 86 -0.55 0.70 28.92
C GLU A 86 -1.13 1.97 29.55
N ARG A 87 -0.70 3.16 29.13
CA ARG A 87 -1.20 4.43 29.68
C ARG A 87 -2.53 4.81 29.03
N ARG A 88 -3.19 5.83 29.58
CA ARG A 88 -4.53 6.28 29.13
C ARG A 88 -4.56 7.75 28.70
N THR A 89 -3.40 8.34 28.42
CA THR A 89 -3.30 9.74 28.00
C THR A 89 -3.08 9.82 26.50
N TRP A 90 -3.83 10.69 25.84
CA TRP A 90 -3.67 10.96 24.41
C TRP A 90 -2.24 11.40 24.04
N PRO A 91 -1.59 12.33 24.77
CA PRO A 91 -0.19 12.66 24.49
C PRO A 91 0.77 11.49 24.67
N GLY A 92 0.53 10.65 25.70
CA GLY A 92 1.36 9.46 25.94
C GLY A 92 1.25 8.45 24.81
N TRP A 93 0.04 8.22 24.30
CA TRP A 93 -0.21 7.34 23.15
C TRP A 93 0.48 7.86 21.90
N HIS A 94 0.37 9.16 21.63
CA HIS A 94 1.06 9.81 20.51
C HIS A 94 2.57 9.66 20.57
N HIS A 95 3.18 9.92 21.74
CA HIS A 95 4.62 9.75 21.92
C HIS A 95 5.03 8.29 21.68
N HIS A 96 4.27 7.33 22.21
CA HIS A 96 4.53 5.90 22.02
C HIS A 96 4.51 5.49 20.54
N VAL A 97 3.40 5.78 19.84
CA VAL A 97 3.25 5.44 18.42
C VAL A 97 4.33 6.12 17.58
N THR A 98 4.69 7.37 17.90
CA THR A 98 5.75 8.09 17.20
C THR A 98 7.11 7.40 17.39
N LEU A 99 7.47 7.04 18.63
CA LEU A 99 8.73 6.35 18.92
C LEU A 99 8.82 4.99 18.24
N VAL A 100 7.73 4.20 18.26
CA VAL A 100 7.65 2.92 17.54
C VAL A 100 7.81 3.11 16.02
N SER A 101 7.20 4.15 15.46
CA SER A 101 7.34 4.48 14.03
C SER A 101 8.77 4.88 13.66
N VAL A 102 9.45 5.66 14.51
CA VAL A 102 10.87 6.02 14.33
C VAL A 102 11.76 4.79 14.41
N ALA A 103 11.53 3.88 15.37
CA ALA A 103 12.26 2.63 15.48
C ALA A 103 12.10 1.76 14.23
N HIS A 104 10.86 1.63 13.72
CA HIS A 104 10.59 0.91 12.47
C HIS A 104 11.29 1.54 11.27
N ALA A 105 11.28 2.87 11.16
CA ALA A 105 12.00 3.58 10.10
C ALA A 105 13.51 3.33 10.17
N PHE A 106 14.11 3.37 11.37
CA PHE A 106 15.52 3.03 11.57
C PHE A 106 15.86 1.61 11.11
N CYS A 107 15.09 0.60 11.55
CA CYS A 107 15.29 -0.79 11.14
C CYS A 107 15.16 -0.97 9.63
N THR A 108 14.16 -0.32 9.01
CA THR A 108 13.94 -0.36 7.58
C THR A 108 15.10 0.28 6.81
N LEU A 109 15.60 1.43 7.25
CA LEU A 109 16.75 2.08 6.63
C LEU A 109 18.01 1.22 6.73
N GLN A 110 18.26 0.60 7.89
CA GLN A 110 19.39 -0.33 8.07
C GLN A 110 19.34 -1.51 7.11
N ARG A 111 18.15 -2.10 6.89
CA ARG A 111 17.95 -3.17 5.90
C ARG A 111 18.23 -2.70 4.47
N LEU A 112 17.82 -1.48 4.12
CA LEU A 112 18.04 -0.93 2.78
C LEU A 112 19.50 -0.54 2.53
N SER A 113 20.22 -0.09 3.56
CA SER A 113 21.64 0.28 3.47
C SER A 113 22.56 -0.93 3.33
N ARG A 114 22.18 -2.09 3.88
CA ARG A 114 22.89 -3.36 3.66
C ARG A 114 22.57 -3.89 2.25
N SER A 115 23.39 -3.52 1.26
CA SER A 115 23.29 -4.09 -0.09
C SER A 115 23.49 -5.62 -0.07
N PRO A 116 22.90 -6.40 -1.00
CA PRO A 116 23.03 -7.86 -1.06
C PRO A 116 24.46 -8.41 -1.26
N LYS A 117 25.48 -7.55 -1.35
CA LYS A 117 26.84 -7.90 -1.77
C LYS A 117 27.74 -8.41 -0.63
N GLU A 118 27.29 -8.34 0.62
CA GLU A 118 28.10 -8.80 1.77
C GLU A 118 27.80 -10.25 2.19
N THR A 119 26.70 -10.86 1.74
CA THR A 119 26.35 -12.24 2.11
C THR A 119 27.00 -13.31 1.21
N ALA A 120 27.72 -12.91 0.14
CA ALA A 120 28.37 -13.84 -0.80
C ALA A 120 29.89 -13.97 -0.57
N SER A 121 30.34 -13.78 0.66
CA SER A 121 31.74 -14.03 1.05
C SER A 121 31.79 -14.65 2.44
N ALA A 122 31.43 -15.92 2.54
CA ALA A 122 31.73 -16.80 3.66
C ALA A 122 31.86 -18.24 3.14
#